data_AF-A0A7K5ND85-F1
#
_entry.id   AF-A0A7K5ND85-F1
#
_cell.length_a   1.000
_cell.length_b   1.000
_cell.length_c   1.000
_cell.angle_alpha   90.00
_cell.angle_beta   90.00
_cell.angle_gamma   90.00
#
_symmetry.space_group_name_H-M   'P 1'
#
loop_
_entity.id
_entity.type
_entity.pdbx_description
1 polymer ?
#
loop_
_entity_poly.entity_id
_entity_poly.type
_entity_poly.pdbx_seq_one_letter_code
_entity_poly.pdbx_strand_id
1 'polypeptide(L)' 'PSQLPDPAIEDQGKDYIRPILNEYAAVCVRCPGYGTRTNTVVLIDAEGRVTFTERNMVDADVNQWKTSSYEFKLHT' A
#
# COMPACT_ATOMS: atom_id res chain seq x y z
N PRO A 1 -0.97 -9.19 -16.85
CA PRO A 1 -0.05 -8.86 -15.73
C PRO A 1 0.34 -7.39 -15.80
N SER A 2 -0.18 -6.55 -14.89
CA SER A 2 0.25 -5.15 -14.76
C SER A 2 1.70 -5.15 -14.26
N GLN A 3 2.62 -4.83 -15.16
CA GLN A 3 4.03 -4.71 -14.88
C GLN A 3 4.21 -3.53 -13.92
N LEU A 4 4.74 -3.81 -12.73
CA LEU A 4 5.24 -2.78 -11.83
C LEU A 4 6.70 -2.47 -12.22
N PRO A 5 7.12 -1.19 -12.16
CA PRO A 5 6.33 -0.05 -11.75
C PRO A 5 5.38 0.45 -12.86
N ASP A 6 4.28 1.09 -12.44
CA ASP A 6 3.28 1.65 -13.35
C ASP A 6 3.93 2.67 -14.31
N PRO A 7 3.76 2.53 -15.63
CA PRO A 7 4.31 3.46 -16.62
C PRO A 7 3.92 4.92 -16.38
N ALA A 8 2.74 5.17 -15.81
CA ALA A 8 2.30 6.52 -15.47
C ALA A 8 3.11 7.15 -14.34
N ILE A 9 3.63 6.33 -13.42
CA ILE A 9 4.50 6.80 -12.34
C ILE A 9 5.87 7.16 -12.92
N GLU A 10 6.43 6.36 -13.84
CA GLU A 10 7.70 6.66 -14.53
C GLU A 10 7.66 7.94 -15.36
N ASP A 11 6.52 8.23 -16.01
CA ASP A 11 6.38 9.43 -16.84
C ASP A 11 6.30 10.72 -15.99
N GLN A 12 5.66 10.66 -14.82
CA GLN A 12 5.45 11.85 -13.98
C GLN A 12 6.73 12.39 -13.33
N GLY A 13 7.68 11.54 -12.94
CA GLY A 13 8.89 12.00 -12.23
C GLY A 13 10.18 12.00 -13.06
N LYS A 14 10.14 11.55 -14.33
CA LYS A 14 11.29 11.53 -15.24
C LYS A 14 12.55 10.92 -14.58
N ASP A 15 13.70 11.60 -14.62
CA ASP A 15 14.98 11.08 -14.14
C ASP A 15 15.12 11.01 -12.61
N TYR A 16 14.27 11.72 -11.85
CA TYR A 16 14.39 11.85 -10.39
C TYR A 16 13.73 10.71 -9.60
N ILE A 17 12.78 10.01 -10.20
CA ILE A 17 12.01 8.96 -9.52
C ILE A 17 12.61 7.57 -9.64
N ARG A 18 13.57 7.30 -10.53
CA ARG A 18 14.14 5.94 -10.63
C ARG A 18 14.73 5.43 -9.31
N PRO A 19 15.45 6.23 -8.50
CA PRO A 19 15.91 5.80 -7.18
C PRO A 19 14.76 5.74 -6.16
N ILE A 20 13.76 6.62 -6.27
CA ILE A 20 12.69 6.84 -5.27
C ILE A 20 11.49 5.89 -5.51
N LEU A 21 11.33 5.35 -6.71
CA LEU A 21 10.32 4.36 -7.08
C LEU A 21 10.45 3.08 -6.26
N ASN A 22 11.69 2.69 -5.92
CA ASN A 22 11.95 1.59 -4.99
C ASN A 22 11.52 1.92 -3.55
N GLU A 23 11.62 3.19 -3.13
CA GLU A 23 11.16 3.64 -1.80
C GLU A 23 9.63 3.75 -1.73
N TYR A 24 8.96 4.11 -2.83
CA TYR A 24 7.49 4.08 -2.93
C TYR A 24 6.92 2.70 -3.26
N ALA A 25 7.77 1.71 -3.57
CA ALA A 25 7.31 0.36 -3.80
C ALA A 25 6.80 -0.21 -2.46
N ALA A 26 5.51 -0.52 -2.41
CA ALA A 26 4.91 -1.20 -1.27
C ALA A 26 5.74 -2.46 -0.94
N VAL A 27 6.34 -2.49 0.26
CA VAL A 27 7.16 -3.62 0.72
C VAL A 27 6.25 -4.82 0.95
N CYS A 28 6.22 -5.74 -0.01
CA CYS A 28 5.56 -7.04 0.14
C CYS A 28 6.50 -7.97 0.92
N VAL A 29 6.34 -8.03 2.24
CA VAL A 29 7.10 -8.97 3.08
C VAL A 29 6.57 -10.39 2.81
N ARG A 30 7.39 -11.24 2.18
CA ARG A 30 7.10 -12.67 1.98
C ARG A 30 8.04 -13.50 2.85
N CYS A 31 7.51 -14.14 3.88
CA CYS A 31 8.27 -15.04 4.74
C CYS A 31 7.51 -16.38 4.89
N PRO A 32 8.16 -17.54 4.75
CA PRO A 32 7.48 -18.83 4.92
C PRO A 32 6.87 -18.94 6.32
N GLY A 33 5.55 -19.14 6.41
CA GLY A 33 4.83 -19.17 7.67
C GLY A 33 4.51 -17.79 8.28
N TYR A 34 4.84 -16.70 7.59
CA TYR A 34 4.55 -15.33 8.02
C TYR A 34 3.95 -14.50 6.87
N GLY A 35 2.79 -13.94 7.15
CA GLY A 35 1.99 -13.17 6.21
C GLY A 35 0.55 -13.32 6.61
N THR A 36 -0.13 -12.19 6.84
CA THR A 36 -1.58 -12.18 6.98
C THR A 36 -2.17 -12.13 5.59
N ARG A 37 -3.41 -12.62 5.42
CA ARG A 37 -4.16 -12.43 4.17
C ARG A 37 -4.77 -11.02 4.11
N THR A 38 -4.05 -10.06 4.68
CA THR A 38 -4.48 -8.67 4.87
C THR A 38 -3.75 -7.80 3.86
N ASN A 39 -4.50 -6.98 3.14
CA ASN A 39 -3.94 -5.93 2.31
C ASN A 39 -4.13 -4.60 3.02
N THR A 40 -3.06 -3.84 3.20
CA THR A 40 -3.11 -2.53 3.85
C THR A 40 -2.59 -1.47 2.89
N VAL A 41 -3.34 -0.39 2.75
CA VAL A 41 -2.97 0.80 1.99
C VAL A 41 -2.98 1.98 2.95
N VAL A 42 -1.88 2.73 2.99
CA VAL A 42 -1.76 3.96 3.78
C VAL A 42 -1.42 5.09 2.82
N LEU A 43 -2.30 6.09 2.76
CA LEU A 43 -2.08 7.32 2.01
C LEU A 43 -1.80 8.43 3.00
N ILE A 44 -0.72 9.18 2.80
CA ILE A 44 -0.34 10.33 3.62
C ILE A 44 -0.17 11.52 2.68
N ASP A 45 -0.89 12.61 2.93
CA ASP A 45 -0.76 13.84 2.15
C ASP A 45 0.24 14.84 2.75
N ALA A 46 0.45 15.94 2.04
CA ALA A 46 1.41 16.98 2.41
C ALA A 46 1.05 17.68 3.74
N GLU A 47 -0.22 17.65 4.16
CA GLU A 47 -0.67 18.21 5.43
C GLU A 47 -0.65 17.19 6.58
N GLY A 48 -0.15 15.98 6.31
CA GLY A 48 -0.07 14.89 7.29
C GLY A 48 -1.41 14.25 7.62
N ARG A 49 -2.43 14.40 6.75
CA ARG A 49 -3.66 13.60 6.86
C ARG A 49 -3.37 12.21 6.33
N VAL A 50 -3.88 11.22 7.04
CA VAL A 50 -3.65 9.80 6.78
C VAL A 50 -4.99 9.14 6.49
N THR A 51 -5.05 8.43 5.36
CA THR A 51 -6.10 7.45 5.09
C THR A 51 -5.49 6.06 5.18
N PHE A 52 -5.86 5.32 6.23
CA PHE A 52 -5.48 3.93 6.42
C PHE A 52 -6.65 3.05 6.01
N THR A 53 -6.45 2.19 5.02
CA THR A 53 -7.44 1.18 4.61
C THR A 53 -6.83 -0.19 4.72
N GLU A 54 -7.53 -1.09 5.41
CA GLU A 54 -7.17 -2.50 5.50
C GLU A 54 -8.29 -3.37 4.94
N ARG A 55 -7.91 -4.42 4.22
CA ARG A 55 -8.81 -5.46 3.73
C ARG A 55 -8.32 -6.81 4.26
N ASN A 56 -9.07 -7.35 5.20
CA ASN A 56 -8.79 -8.58 5.93
C ASN A 56 -9.64 -9.74 5.40
N MET A 57 -9.06 -10.94 5.27
CA MET A 57 -9.82 -12.17 5.05
C MET A 57 -10.41 -12.67 6.36
N VAL A 58 -11.70 -12.95 6.38
CA VAL A 58 -12.41 -13.42 7.58
C VAL A 58 -12.34 -14.95 7.63
N ASP A 59 -11.99 -15.51 8.79
CA ASP A 59 -11.98 -16.96 9.07
C ASP A 59 -11.27 -17.83 8.02
N ALA A 60 -10.27 -17.26 7.33
CA ALA A 60 -9.54 -17.87 6.22
C ALA A 60 -10.43 -18.32 5.03
N ASP A 61 -11.64 -17.78 4.90
CA ASP A 61 -12.51 -17.98 3.73
C ASP A 61 -12.16 -16.96 2.63
N VAL A 62 -11.69 -17.46 1.49
CA VAL A 62 -11.28 -16.65 0.33
C VAL A 62 -12.41 -15.83 -0.29
N ASN A 63 -13.67 -16.14 0.05
CA ASN A 63 -14.84 -15.41 -0.42
C ASN A 63 -15.30 -14.33 0.57
N GLN A 64 -14.79 -14.33 1.80
CA GLN A 64 -15.20 -13.40 2.84
C GLN A 64 -14.09 -12.41 3.17
N TRP A 65 -14.36 -11.14 2.87
CA TRP A 65 -13.44 -10.05 3.08
C TRP A 65 -14.12 -8.94 3.88
N LYS A 66 -13.42 -8.41 4.87
CA LYS A 66 -13.81 -7.23 5.62
C LYS A 66 -12.86 -6.09 5.31
N THR A 67 -13.42 -4.95 4.89
CA THR A 67 -12.66 -3.72 4.67
C THR A 67 -12.95 -2.74 5.78
N SER A 68 -11.91 -2.16 6.36
CA SER A 68 -11.99 -1.09 7.35
C SER A 68 -11.17 0.11 6.84
N SER A 69 -11.70 1.31 6.96
CA SER A 69 -11.02 2.55 6.58
C SER A 69 -11.06 3.54 7.75
N TYR A 70 -9.92 4.17 7.99
CA TYR A 70 -9.70 5.09 9.09
C TYR A 70 -9.02 6.34 8.57
N GLU A 71 -9.46 7.49 9.06
CA GLU A 71 -8.89 8.79 8.73
C GLU A 71 -8.41 9.46 10.00
N PHE A 72 -7.16 9.89 10.02
CA PHE A 72 -6.56 10.60 11.14
C PHE A 72 -5.46 11.54 10.67
N LYS A 73 -4.95 12.38 11.57
CA LYS A 73 -3.83 13.29 11.28
C LYS A 73 -2.62 12.89 12.12
N LEU A 74 -1.44 12.89 11.53
CA LEU A 74 -0.21 12.68 12.28
C LEU A 74 -0.05 13.79 13.33
N HIS A 75 0.25 13.40 14.56
CA HIS A 75 0.57 14.35 15.62
C HIS A 75 2.01 14.81 15.43
N THR A 76 2.21 16.13 15.45
CA THR A 76 3.52 16.79 15.50
C THR A 76 4.04 16.87 16.93
#